data_AF-K5Z0Z8-F1
#
_entry.id   AF-K5Z0Z8-F1
#
_cell.length_a   1.000
_cell.length_b   1.000
_cell.length_c   1.000
_cell.angle_alpha   90.00
_cell.angle_beta   90.00
_cell.angle_gamma   90.00
#
_symmetry.space_group_name_H-M   'P 1'
#
loop_
_entity.id
_entity.type
_entity.pdbx_description
1 polymer ?
#
loop_
_entity_poly.entity_id
_entity_poly.type
_entity_poly.pdbx_seq_one_letter_code
_entity_poly.pdbx_strand_id
1 'polypeptide(L)'
;MICFAQSPFERGYKNGYIEGYMYAGTENGNITTITPIPPLPPLPTIRESTYNYQDGYNRGYIDGYKSFSSNYNNNASSYAGGKMLHRYPKYQAPDVNLLATILMTQARMGRSGNQSQKYYYNPRPSRQDIRCFIIDLSYVGGSLRGPHINMIATLPCIGEYLQLGFGVGFSYIYNWLPEYPIMMEESIDLYSVPLFLDIRSYFLKTRVSPFVSQKLGYAIMWEKDIFAPGIYSDSSVGIRCLTKKNRAINIAAGYTIQKTGEVQINRNARMDDWLMGWNVKLGFEL
;
A
#
# COMPACT_ATOMS: atom_id res chain seq x y z
N MET A 1 -31.94 -1.62 18.34
CA MET A 1 -31.33 -0.39 17.81
C MET A 1 -30.70 -0.72 16.48
N ILE A 2 -31.38 -0.44 15.36
CA ILE A 2 -30.87 -0.72 14.01
C ILE A 2 -30.19 0.57 13.52
N CYS A 3 -28.86 0.59 13.52
CA CYS A 3 -28.09 1.71 13.00
C CYS A 3 -28.00 1.59 11.47
N PHE A 4 -28.73 2.42 10.72
CA PHE A 4 -28.57 2.54 9.27
C PHE A 4 -27.27 3.30 8.95
N ALA A 5 -26.18 2.57 8.71
CA ALA A 5 -24.97 3.17 8.16
C ALA A 5 -25.17 3.40 6.65
N GLN A 6 -25.24 4.66 6.21
CA GLN A 6 -25.35 5.00 4.79
C GLN A 6 -24.05 4.63 4.06
N SER A 7 -24.16 3.88 2.96
CA SER A 7 -22.99 3.45 2.15
C SER A 7 -22.38 4.62 1.35
N PRO A 8 -21.09 4.57 0.97
CA PRO A 8 -20.49 5.56 0.07
C PRO A 8 -21.26 5.72 -1.24
N PHE A 9 -21.78 4.60 -1.77
CA PHE A 9 -22.65 4.58 -2.94
C PHE A 9 -23.94 5.39 -2.73
N GLU A 10 -24.63 5.18 -1.61
CA GLU A 10 -25.86 5.92 -1.27
C GLU A 10 -25.62 7.43 -1.17
N ARG A 11 -24.48 7.82 -0.57
CA ARG A 11 -24.09 9.23 -0.48
C ARG A 11 -23.81 9.83 -1.85
N GLY A 12 -23.11 9.08 -2.71
CA GLY A 12 -22.87 9.46 -4.11
C GLY A 12 -24.17 9.65 -4.87
N TYR A 13 -25.10 8.70 -4.75
CA TYR A 13 -26.39 8.73 -5.43
C TYR A 13 -27.22 9.96 -5.06
N LYS A 14 -27.36 10.27 -3.77
CA LYS A 14 -28.12 11.45 -3.31
C LYS A 14 -27.54 12.75 -3.86
N ASN A 15 -26.22 12.89 -3.83
CA ASN A 15 -25.54 14.09 -4.32
C ASN A 15 -25.66 14.22 -5.85
N GLY A 16 -25.39 13.14 -6.58
CA GLY A 16 -25.52 13.09 -8.03
C GLY A 16 -26.93 13.43 -8.49
N TYR A 17 -27.95 12.90 -7.80
CA TYR A 17 -29.35 13.16 -8.12
C TYR A 17 -29.72 14.63 -8.01
N ILE A 18 -29.31 15.30 -6.93
CA ILE A 18 -29.55 16.74 -6.73
C ILE A 18 -28.87 17.54 -7.84
N GLU A 19 -27.59 17.26 -8.11
CA GLU A 19 -26.83 17.99 -9.13
C GLU A 19 -27.38 17.78 -10.55
N GLY A 20 -27.73 16.54 -10.92
CA GLY A 20 -28.33 16.23 -12.21
C GLY A 20 -29.69 16.90 -12.41
N TYR A 21 -30.51 16.97 -11.35
CA TYR A 21 -31.80 17.65 -11.38
C TYR A 21 -31.66 19.17 -11.54
N MET A 22 -30.76 19.80 -10.77
CA MET A 22 -30.50 21.24 -10.85
C MET A 22 -29.86 21.65 -12.17
N TYR A 23 -28.95 20.82 -12.70
CA TYR A 23 -28.35 21.02 -14.01
C TYR A 23 -29.40 20.98 -15.11
N ALA A 24 -30.28 19.98 -15.11
CA ALA A 24 -31.41 19.90 -16.03
C ALA A 24 -32.34 21.12 -15.92
N GLY A 25 -32.61 21.60 -14.72
CA GLY A 25 -33.38 22.83 -14.50
C GLY A 25 -32.74 24.06 -15.11
N THR A 26 -31.43 24.21 -14.91
CA THR A 26 -30.65 25.33 -15.45
C THR A 26 -30.59 25.28 -16.99
N GLU A 27 -30.37 24.11 -17.58
CA GLU A 27 -30.38 23.93 -19.04
C GLU A 27 -31.73 24.28 -19.68
N ASN A 28 -32.84 24.01 -18.98
CA ASN A 28 -34.19 24.33 -19.44
C ASN A 28 -34.66 25.74 -19.05
N GLY A 29 -33.76 26.62 -18.62
CA GLY A 29 -34.06 28.03 -18.32
C GLY A 29 -34.76 28.29 -16.98
N ASN A 30 -34.84 27.29 -16.09
CA ASN A 30 -35.44 27.42 -14.77
C ASN A 30 -34.38 27.83 -13.73
N ILE A 31 -34.21 29.15 -13.57
CA ILE A 31 -33.19 29.78 -12.70
C ILE A 31 -33.48 29.56 -11.21
N THR A 32 -34.72 29.18 -10.85
CA THR A 32 -35.19 29.00 -9.46
C THR A 32 -35.53 27.53 -9.15
N THR A 33 -34.77 26.59 -9.69
CA THR A 33 -35.01 25.16 -9.44
C THR A 33 -34.74 24.83 -7.96
N ILE A 34 -35.80 24.55 -7.21
CA ILE A 34 -35.73 24.13 -5.81
C ILE A 34 -35.01 22.78 -5.74
N THR A 35 -34.10 22.63 -4.78
CA THR A 35 -33.39 21.36 -4.54
C THR A 35 -34.39 20.24 -4.24
N PRO A 36 -34.38 19.15 -5.02
CA PRO A 36 -35.31 18.05 -4.80
C PRO A 36 -34.92 17.26 -3.55
N ILE A 37 -35.90 16.61 -2.93
CA ILE A 37 -35.63 15.55 -1.95
C ILE A 37 -35.24 14.30 -2.76
N PRO A 38 -33.99 13.80 -2.65
CA PRO A 38 -33.57 12.65 -3.45
C PRO A 38 -34.32 11.38 -3.01
N PRO A 39 -34.70 10.49 -3.95
CA PRO A 39 -35.34 9.23 -3.63
C PRO A 39 -34.37 8.28 -2.90
N LEU A 40 -34.92 7.20 -2.35
CA LEU A 40 -34.08 6.13 -1.80
C LEU A 40 -33.17 5.55 -2.91
N PRO A 41 -31.86 5.40 -2.64
CA PRO A 41 -30.94 4.91 -3.65
C PRO A 41 -31.29 3.46 -4.04
N PRO A 42 -31.25 3.12 -5.34
CA PRO A 42 -31.39 1.74 -5.76
C PRO A 42 -30.21 0.89 -5.28
N LEU A 43 -30.39 -0.43 -5.24
CA LEU A 43 -29.29 -1.36 -4.97
C LEU A 43 -28.23 -1.27 -6.08
N PRO A 44 -26.92 -1.31 -5.77
CA PRO A 44 -25.86 -1.34 -6.78
C PRO A 44 -26.04 -2.52 -7.75
N THR A 45 -25.79 -2.30 -9.04
CA THR A 45 -25.78 -3.39 -10.01
C THR A 45 -24.46 -4.18 -9.93
N ILE A 46 -24.37 -5.34 -10.61
CA ILE A 46 -23.15 -6.18 -10.65
C ILE A 46 -21.91 -5.40 -11.13
N ARG A 47 -22.11 -4.32 -11.90
CA ARG A 47 -21.03 -3.49 -12.45
C ARG A 47 -20.68 -2.28 -11.59
N GLU A 48 -21.36 -2.07 -10.47
CA GLU A 48 -21.21 -0.91 -9.58
C GLU A 48 -20.86 -1.39 -8.17
N SER A 49 -20.04 -0.63 -7.46
CA SER A 49 -19.65 -0.99 -6.10
C SER A 49 -20.42 -0.21 -5.04
N THR A 50 -20.97 -0.91 -4.04
CA THR A 50 -21.57 -0.32 -2.83
C THR A 50 -20.61 0.61 -2.06
N TYR A 51 -19.30 0.44 -2.28
CA TYR A 51 -18.25 1.21 -1.62
C TYR A 51 -17.66 2.32 -2.49
N ASN A 52 -18.15 2.50 -3.72
CA ASN A 52 -17.67 3.52 -4.65
C ASN A 52 -18.66 4.69 -4.75
N TYR A 53 -18.23 5.86 -4.30
CA TYR A 53 -19.01 7.09 -4.38
C TYR A 53 -19.31 7.50 -5.83
N GLN A 54 -18.35 7.31 -6.75
CA GLN A 54 -18.48 7.78 -8.13
C GLN A 54 -19.55 6.98 -8.89
N ASP A 55 -19.65 5.67 -8.66
CA ASP A 55 -20.67 4.82 -9.28
C ASP A 55 -22.06 5.27 -8.84
N GLY A 56 -22.24 5.53 -7.55
CA GLY A 56 -23.47 6.09 -7.00
C GLY A 56 -23.78 7.46 -7.60
N TYR A 57 -22.80 8.35 -7.66
CA TYR A 57 -22.94 9.69 -8.22
C TYR A 57 -23.34 9.68 -9.69
N ASN A 58 -22.67 8.88 -10.52
CA ASN A 58 -22.99 8.77 -11.95
C ASN A 58 -24.43 8.29 -12.16
N ARG A 59 -24.86 7.29 -11.38
CA ARG A 59 -26.23 6.78 -11.47
C ARG A 59 -27.26 7.79 -10.97
N GLY A 60 -26.99 8.43 -9.83
CA GLY A 60 -27.82 9.49 -9.26
C GLY A 60 -28.00 10.64 -10.24
N TYR A 61 -26.92 11.10 -10.88
CA TYR A 61 -26.95 12.20 -11.84
C TYR A 61 -27.88 11.92 -13.03
N ILE A 62 -27.79 10.71 -13.59
CA ILE A 62 -28.65 10.29 -14.70
C ILE A 62 -30.12 10.25 -14.26
N ASP A 63 -30.41 9.71 -13.07
CA ASP A 63 -31.77 9.61 -12.54
C ASP A 63 -32.37 10.98 -12.20
N GLY A 64 -31.57 11.88 -11.63
CA GLY A 64 -31.96 13.25 -11.31
C GLY A 64 -32.29 14.05 -12.56
N TYR A 65 -31.44 13.96 -13.58
CA TYR A 65 -31.67 14.60 -14.88
C TYR A 65 -32.97 14.09 -15.52
N LYS A 66 -33.16 12.76 -15.58
CA LYS A 66 -34.39 12.15 -16.12
C LYS A 66 -35.63 12.55 -15.34
N SER A 67 -35.53 12.60 -14.01
CA SER A 67 -36.66 12.98 -13.15
C SER A 67 -37.11 14.41 -13.45
N PHE A 68 -36.18 15.36 -13.58
CA PHE A 68 -36.51 16.72 -14.01
C PHE A 68 -37.16 16.73 -15.40
N SER A 69 -36.53 16.10 -16.40
CA SER A 69 -37.07 16.08 -17.77
C SER A 69 -38.46 15.44 -17.86
N SER A 70 -38.73 14.41 -17.05
CA SER A 70 -40.05 13.78 -16.97
C SER A 70 -41.11 14.72 -16.36
N ASN A 71 -40.76 15.42 -15.28
CA ASN A 71 -41.67 16.36 -14.61
C ASN A 71 -41.87 17.64 -15.43
N TYR A 72 -40.85 18.08 -16.16
CA TYR A 72 -40.91 19.25 -17.04
C TYR A 72 -41.81 18.99 -18.26
N ASN A 73 -41.61 17.87 -18.96
CA ASN A 73 -42.41 17.51 -20.14
C ASN A 73 -43.89 17.23 -19.81
N ASN A 74 -44.20 16.72 -18.62
CA ASN A 74 -45.58 16.52 -18.18
C ASN A 74 -46.34 17.84 -17.92
N ASN A 75 -45.63 18.96 -17.69
CA ASN A 75 -46.22 20.29 -17.52
C ASN A 75 -46.28 21.09 -18.83
N ALA A 76 -45.68 20.59 -19.92
CA ALA A 76 -45.76 21.17 -21.25
C ALA A 76 -46.94 20.57 -22.01
N SER A 77 -48.13 21.16 -21.87
CA SER A 77 -49.28 20.83 -22.70
C SER A 77 -48.96 21.02 -24.18
N SER A 78 -49.29 19.98 -24.95
CA SER A 78 -49.39 19.85 -26.40
C SER A 78 -49.24 21.16 -27.19
N TYR A 79 -48.19 21.30 -28.02
CA TYR A 79 -48.20 21.87 -29.38
C TYR A 79 -46.74 21.85 -29.91
N ALA A 80 -46.59 21.62 -31.22
CA ALA A 80 -45.35 21.59 -32.00
C ALA A 80 -44.56 20.27 -32.02
N GLY A 81 -44.72 19.56 -33.14
CA GLY A 81 -43.84 18.48 -33.54
C GLY A 81 -42.43 18.99 -33.81
N GLY A 82 -41.45 18.17 -33.42
CA GLY A 82 -40.04 18.37 -33.71
C GLY A 82 -39.24 17.28 -33.02
N LYS A 83 -38.61 16.39 -33.80
CA LYS A 83 -37.78 15.31 -33.27
C LYS A 83 -36.63 15.90 -32.46
N MET A 84 -36.66 15.77 -31.14
CA MET A 84 -35.48 16.08 -30.32
C MET A 84 -34.53 14.89 -30.33
N LEU A 85 -33.44 15.06 -31.08
CA LEU A 85 -32.31 14.16 -31.14
C LEU A 85 -31.78 13.88 -29.73
N HIS A 86 -31.79 12.61 -29.33
CA HIS A 86 -31.08 12.15 -28.15
C HIS A 86 -29.59 12.47 -28.33
N ARG A 87 -29.10 13.50 -27.64
CA ARG A 87 -27.67 13.71 -27.45
C ARG A 87 -27.33 13.34 -26.01
N TYR A 88 -27.02 12.06 -25.79
CA TYR A 88 -26.20 11.68 -24.64
C TYR A 88 -24.92 12.53 -24.68
N PRO A 89 -24.35 12.96 -23.53
CA PRO A 89 -22.98 13.42 -23.54
C PRO A 89 -22.15 12.32 -24.20
N LYS A 90 -21.46 12.66 -25.30
CA LYS A 90 -20.57 11.73 -25.98
C LYS A 90 -19.65 11.16 -24.91
N TYR A 91 -19.64 9.83 -24.77
CA TYR A 91 -18.54 9.16 -24.10
C TYR A 91 -17.26 9.64 -24.79
N GLN A 92 -16.54 10.55 -24.14
CA GLN A 92 -15.18 10.89 -24.55
C GLN A 92 -14.36 9.68 -24.15
N ALA A 93 -14.10 8.82 -25.12
CA ALA A 93 -13.02 7.85 -25.00
C ALA A 93 -11.77 8.62 -24.55
N PRO A 94 -10.97 8.07 -23.61
CA PRO A 94 -9.76 8.73 -23.16
C PRO A 94 -8.93 9.09 -24.40
N ASP A 95 -8.53 10.36 -24.51
CA ASP A 95 -7.72 10.84 -25.63
C ASP A 95 -6.40 10.07 -25.63
N VAL A 96 -6.29 9.08 -26.51
CA VAL A 96 -5.13 8.20 -26.61
C VAL A 96 -3.88 8.98 -27.00
N ASN A 97 -4.03 10.13 -27.66
CA ASN A 97 -2.91 11.02 -27.95
C ASN A 97 -2.45 11.74 -26.69
N LEU A 98 -3.37 12.18 -25.84
CA LEU A 98 -3.04 12.72 -24.52
C LEU A 98 -2.36 11.65 -23.66
N LEU A 99 -2.87 10.42 -23.66
CA LEU A 99 -2.31 9.30 -22.91
C LEU A 99 -0.90 8.93 -23.41
N ALA A 100 -0.71 8.87 -24.72
CA ALA A 100 0.59 8.65 -25.36
C ALA A 100 1.55 9.82 -25.08
N THR A 101 1.05 11.06 -25.10
CA THR A 101 1.86 12.26 -24.77
C THR A 101 2.30 12.22 -23.31
N ILE A 102 1.42 11.85 -22.38
CA ILE A 102 1.77 11.67 -20.97
C ILE A 102 2.81 10.55 -20.80
N LEU A 103 2.63 9.41 -21.45
CA LEU A 103 3.61 8.30 -21.43
C LEU A 103 4.97 8.71 -22.01
N MET A 104 4.99 9.40 -23.15
CA MET A 104 6.22 9.89 -23.79
C MET A 104 6.89 11.00 -22.96
N THR A 105 6.10 11.85 -22.30
CA THR A 105 6.62 12.90 -21.42
C THR A 105 7.22 12.28 -20.16
N GLN A 106 6.59 11.26 -19.57
CA GLN A 106 7.15 10.50 -18.45
C GLN A 106 8.42 9.74 -18.85
N ALA A 107 8.47 9.13 -20.04
CA ALA A 107 9.67 8.49 -20.58
C ALA A 107 10.82 9.50 -20.83
N ARG A 108 10.49 10.75 -21.20
CA ARG A 108 11.47 11.84 -21.39
C ARG A 108 11.89 12.50 -20.06
N MET A 109 10.99 12.60 -19.09
CA MET A 109 11.26 13.13 -17.75
C MET A 109 12.20 12.22 -16.92
N GLY A 110 12.37 10.96 -17.33
CA GLY A 110 13.48 10.12 -16.85
C GLY A 110 14.89 10.59 -17.27
N ARG A 111 15.02 11.65 -18.09
CA ARG A 111 16.31 12.10 -18.64
C ARG A 111 16.63 13.60 -18.59
N SER A 112 15.76 14.50 -18.13
CA SER A 112 16.16 15.91 -18.00
C SER A 112 15.32 16.67 -16.98
N GLY A 113 16.02 17.36 -16.08
CA GLY A 113 15.44 18.12 -14.97
C GLY A 113 14.88 19.48 -15.39
N ASN A 114 13.98 19.98 -14.52
CA ASN A 114 13.45 21.34 -14.39
C ASN A 114 12.62 21.92 -15.53
N GLN A 115 11.28 22.01 -15.32
CA GLN A 115 10.54 23.29 -15.28
C GLN A 115 9.07 23.10 -14.84
N SER A 116 8.62 24.00 -13.97
CA SER A 116 7.27 24.21 -13.38
C SER A 116 6.22 24.59 -14.46
N GLN A 117 4.88 24.54 -14.32
CA GLN A 117 3.91 24.55 -13.22
C GLN A 117 2.49 24.37 -13.85
N LYS A 118 1.49 23.82 -13.13
CA LYS A 118 0.08 24.34 -13.10
C LYS A 118 -0.82 23.47 -12.20
N TYR A 119 -1.63 24.16 -11.41
CA TYR A 119 -2.53 23.60 -10.40
C TYR A 119 -3.60 22.69 -11.02
N TYR A 120 -3.60 21.42 -10.60
CA TYR A 120 -4.76 20.55 -10.68
C TYR A 120 -5.08 20.05 -9.28
N TYR A 121 -6.38 20.01 -8.98
CA TYR A 121 -6.97 19.33 -7.84
C TYR A 121 -6.24 18.00 -7.64
N ASN A 122 -5.47 17.91 -6.55
CA ASN A 122 -4.69 16.74 -6.23
C ASN A 122 -5.63 15.90 -5.35
N PRO A 123 -6.39 14.91 -5.88
CA PRO A 123 -6.90 13.88 -5.01
C PRO A 123 -5.66 13.37 -4.30
N ARG A 124 -5.58 13.52 -2.98
CA ARG A 124 -4.48 12.95 -2.20
C ARG A 124 -4.37 11.52 -2.72
N PRO A 125 -3.23 11.11 -3.32
CA PRO A 125 -3.11 9.74 -3.76
C PRO A 125 -3.48 8.92 -2.54
N SER A 126 -4.48 8.05 -2.67
CA SER A 126 -4.69 7.02 -1.67
C SER A 126 -3.30 6.44 -1.44
N ARG A 127 -2.86 6.48 -0.19
CA ARG A 127 -1.47 6.29 0.23
C ARG A 127 -1.08 4.81 0.12
N GLN A 128 -1.51 4.15 -0.95
CA GLN A 128 -1.58 2.72 -1.13
C GLN A 128 -0.58 2.21 -2.18
N ASP A 129 -0.14 3.02 -3.16
CA ASP A 129 0.72 2.53 -4.24
C ASP A 129 2.22 2.89 -4.14
N ILE A 130 2.70 3.37 -2.98
CA ILE A 130 4.13 3.63 -2.81
C ILE A 130 4.81 2.30 -2.42
N ARG A 131 5.34 1.60 -3.43
CA ARG A 131 6.38 0.58 -3.22
C ARG A 131 7.53 1.26 -2.49
N CYS A 132 7.73 0.88 -1.24
CA CYS A 132 8.79 1.42 -0.42
C CYS A 132 9.94 0.42 -0.36
N PHE A 133 11.15 0.93 -0.53
CA PHE A 133 12.35 0.15 -0.31
C PHE A 133 12.92 0.51 1.05
N ILE A 134 13.13 -0.50 1.90
CA ILE A 134 13.64 -0.31 3.26
C ILE A 134 15.05 -0.87 3.35
N ILE A 135 15.97 -0.06 3.85
CA ILE A 135 17.32 -0.48 4.22
C ILE A 135 17.40 -0.44 5.75
N ASP A 136 17.42 -1.59 6.39
CA ASP A 136 17.58 -1.73 7.83
C ASP A 136 19.06 -2.05 8.15
N LEU A 137 19.75 -1.10 8.76
CA LEU A 137 21.06 -1.32 9.37
C LEU A 137 20.83 -1.77 10.81
N SER A 138 21.46 -2.86 11.23
CA SER A 138 21.22 -3.45 12.54
C SER A 138 22.50 -4.02 13.14
N TYR A 139 22.53 -4.08 14.46
CA TYR A 139 23.57 -4.75 15.20
C TYR A 139 22.90 -5.73 16.16
N VAL A 140 23.36 -6.98 16.14
CA VAL A 140 22.86 -8.05 16.99
C VAL A 140 23.91 -8.36 18.05
N GLY A 141 23.46 -8.49 19.31
CA GLY A 141 24.24 -8.92 20.45
C GLY A 141 23.65 -10.17 21.07
N GLY A 142 24.50 -11.08 21.56
CA GLY A 142 24.11 -12.41 22.02
C GLY A 142 25.00 -13.47 21.39
N SER A 143 24.46 -14.64 21.09
CA SER A 143 25.18 -15.69 20.35
C SER A 143 25.26 -15.40 18.85
N LEU A 144 24.32 -14.62 18.31
CA LEU A 144 24.47 -13.91 17.02
C LEU A 144 25.06 -12.54 17.28
N ARG A 145 26.39 -12.42 17.21
CA ARG A 145 27.07 -11.14 17.45
C ARG A 145 27.60 -10.57 16.14
N GLY A 146 27.03 -9.46 15.67
CA GLY A 146 27.28 -9.06 14.29
C GLY A 146 26.58 -7.80 13.80
N PRO A 147 27.18 -7.04 12.86
CA PRO A 147 26.42 -6.14 12.01
C PRO A 147 25.56 -6.92 11.02
N HIS A 148 24.33 -6.45 10.82
CA HIS A 148 23.33 -7.02 9.93
C HIS A 148 22.75 -5.90 9.06
N ILE A 149 22.72 -6.11 7.74
CA ILE A 149 22.11 -5.20 6.79
C ILE A 149 20.99 -5.94 6.09
N ASN A 150 19.77 -5.41 6.15
CA ASN A 150 18.61 -6.00 5.50
C ASN A 150 18.06 -5.05 4.44
N MET A 151 17.81 -5.57 3.25
CA MET A 151 17.19 -4.87 2.15
C MET A 151 15.81 -5.47 1.90
N ILE A 152 14.77 -4.66 1.99
CA ILE A 152 13.38 -5.11 2.00
C ILE A 152 12.60 -4.37 0.92
N ALA A 153 12.06 -5.13 -0.03
CA ALA A 153 11.09 -4.64 -0.97
C ALA A 153 9.69 -4.82 -0.36
N THR A 154 8.99 -3.72 -0.12
CA THR A 154 7.65 -3.77 0.43
C THR A 154 6.59 -3.74 -0.66
N LEU A 155 5.55 -4.51 -0.43
CA LEU A 155 4.29 -4.45 -1.18
C LEU A 155 3.47 -3.24 -0.72
N PRO A 156 2.51 -2.81 -1.54
CA PRO A 156 1.40 -1.96 -1.11
C PRO A 156 0.83 -2.42 0.23
N CYS A 157 0.52 -1.49 1.14
CA CYS A 157 -0.11 -1.85 2.40
C CYS A 157 -1.44 -2.57 2.14
N ILE A 158 -1.61 -3.75 2.74
CA ILE A 158 -2.87 -4.49 2.70
C ILE A 158 -3.77 -3.88 3.77
N GLY A 159 -4.79 -3.14 3.31
CA GLY A 159 -5.61 -2.32 4.19
C GLY A 159 -4.88 -1.07 4.65
N GLU A 160 -5.02 -0.74 5.93
CA GLU A 160 -4.62 0.57 6.45
C GLU A 160 -3.43 0.54 7.42
N TYR A 161 -3.04 -0.65 7.89
CA TYR A 161 -2.08 -0.84 8.98
C TYR A 161 -1.06 -1.95 8.72
N LEU A 162 -1.36 -2.91 7.84
CA LEU A 162 -0.50 -4.05 7.55
C LEU A 162 0.31 -3.82 6.28
N GLN A 163 1.59 -4.10 6.33
CA GLN A 163 2.52 -4.07 5.21
C GLN A 163 3.23 -5.42 5.13
N LEU A 164 3.26 -5.97 3.92
CA LEU A 164 4.03 -7.17 3.62
C LEU A 164 5.24 -6.77 2.79
N GLY A 165 6.34 -7.48 2.96
CA GLY A 165 7.54 -7.32 2.17
C GLY A 165 8.30 -8.64 2.06
N PHE A 166 9.25 -8.66 1.15
CA PHE A 166 10.26 -9.70 1.07
C PHE A 166 11.62 -9.02 1.05
N GLY A 167 12.61 -9.66 1.64
CA GLY A 167 13.92 -9.08 1.77
C GLY A 167 15.03 -10.12 1.82
N VAL A 168 16.22 -9.63 1.56
CA VAL A 168 17.47 -10.35 1.76
C VAL A 168 18.31 -9.58 2.75
N GLY A 169 18.98 -10.29 3.63
CA GLY A 169 19.92 -9.75 4.59
C GLY A 169 21.33 -10.24 4.34
N PHE A 170 22.28 -9.49 4.87
CA PHE A 170 23.67 -9.88 5.01
C PHE A 170 24.05 -9.67 6.46
N SER A 171 24.56 -10.72 7.08
CA SER A 171 24.98 -10.75 8.46
C SER A 171 26.41 -11.26 8.51
N TYR A 172 27.24 -10.56 9.27
CA TYR A 172 28.59 -11.00 9.61
C TYR A 172 28.61 -11.29 11.09
N ILE A 173 28.77 -12.56 11.44
CA ILE A 173 28.75 -13.05 12.82
C ILE A 173 30.19 -13.27 13.23
N TYR A 174 30.67 -12.49 14.20
CA TYR A 174 32.05 -12.59 14.67
C TYR A 174 32.12 -13.29 16.02
N ASN A 175 33.24 -13.95 16.26
CA ASN A 175 33.54 -14.67 17.49
C ASN A 175 32.45 -15.68 17.87
N TRP A 176 31.96 -16.46 16.90
CA TRP A 176 31.00 -17.51 17.19
C TRP A 176 31.66 -18.62 18.01
N LEU A 177 31.01 -19.04 19.09
CA LEU A 177 31.45 -20.11 19.99
C LEU A 177 30.39 -21.22 19.99
N PRO A 178 30.72 -22.45 19.56
CA PRO A 178 29.80 -23.58 19.64
C PRO A 178 29.49 -23.93 21.10
N GLU A 179 28.26 -24.39 21.36
CA GLU A 179 27.78 -24.76 22.71
C GLU A 179 28.57 -25.94 23.33
N TYR A 180 29.27 -26.73 22.49
CA TYR A 180 30.19 -27.79 22.90
C TYR A 180 31.65 -27.42 22.57
N PRO A 181 32.38 -26.76 23.49
CA PRO A 181 33.74 -26.25 23.25
C PRO A 181 34.84 -27.33 23.17
N ILE A 182 34.47 -28.62 23.28
CA ILE A 182 35.46 -29.72 23.42
C ILE A 182 36.17 -30.04 22.08
N MET A 183 35.71 -29.46 20.96
CA MET A 183 36.24 -29.75 19.62
C MET A 183 36.84 -28.55 18.88
N MET A 184 36.65 -27.30 19.35
CA MET A 184 37.19 -26.10 18.71
C MET A 184 37.56 -25.04 19.77
N GLU A 185 38.86 -24.72 19.85
CA GLU A 185 39.43 -23.74 20.79
C GLU A 185 39.40 -22.31 20.23
N GLU A 186 39.23 -22.17 18.91
CA GLU A 186 39.20 -20.87 18.23
C GLU A 186 37.78 -20.49 17.82
N SER A 187 37.43 -19.22 18.07
CA SER A 187 36.18 -18.63 17.62
C SER A 187 36.24 -18.35 16.12
N ILE A 188 35.15 -18.63 15.40
CA ILE A 188 35.11 -18.55 13.94
C ILE A 188 34.14 -17.44 13.48
N ASP A 189 34.39 -16.87 12.30
CA ASP A 189 33.65 -15.76 11.73
C ASP A 189 32.77 -16.22 10.57
N LEU A 190 31.45 -16.22 10.79
CA LEU A 190 30.48 -16.77 9.84
C LEU A 190 29.78 -15.66 9.04
N TYR A 191 29.59 -15.90 7.75
CA TYR A 191 28.71 -15.10 6.92
C TYR A 191 27.33 -15.75 6.86
N SER A 192 26.27 -14.96 7.05
CA SER A 192 24.88 -15.42 6.98
C SER A 192 24.07 -14.54 6.03
N VAL A 193 23.35 -15.16 5.11
CA VAL A 193 22.45 -14.48 4.17
C VAL A 193 21.02 -14.99 4.36
N PRO A 194 20.21 -14.30 5.19
CA PRO A 194 18.79 -14.60 5.34
C PRO A 194 17.96 -14.08 4.15
N LEU A 195 17.15 -14.94 3.56
CA LEU A 195 16.03 -14.61 2.70
C LEU A 195 14.74 -14.71 3.52
N PHE A 196 13.97 -13.62 3.62
CA PHE A 196 12.83 -13.56 4.53
C PHE A 196 11.63 -12.81 3.96
N LEU A 197 10.46 -13.13 4.50
CA LEU A 197 9.25 -12.32 4.42
C LEU A 197 9.22 -11.36 5.61
N ASP A 198 8.89 -10.09 5.39
CA ASP A 198 8.67 -9.07 6.42
C ASP A 198 7.18 -8.80 6.56
N ILE A 199 6.61 -9.07 7.73
CA ILE A 199 5.23 -8.75 8.09
C ILE A 199 5.29 -7.61 9.09
N ARG A 200 4.83 -6.44 8.69
CA ARG A 200 4.90 -5.23 9.51
C ARG A 200 3.52 -4.65 9.74
N SER A 201 3.22 -4.33 10.99
CA SER A 201 1.96 -3.71 11.40
C SER A 201 2.23 -2.37 12.06
N TYR A 202 1.60 -1.31 11.55
CA TYR A 202 1.66 0.04 12.10
C TYR A 202 0.44 0.28 12.98
N PHE A 203 0.64 0.79 14.20
CA PHE A 203 -0.47 1.08 15.11
C PHE A 203 -1.16 2.42 14.80
N LEU A 204 -0.41 3.39 14.27
CA LEU A 204 -0.88 4.76 14.02
C LEU A 204 -0.50 5.21 12.60
N LYS A 205 -1.31 6.10 12.02
CA LYS A 205 -1.07 6.71 10.69
C LYS A 205 -0.44 8.11 10.73
N THR A 206 -0.04 8.53 11.92
CA THR A 206 0.52 9.85 12.20
C THR A 206 1.92 10.01 11.62
N ARG A 207 2.55 11.17 11.81
CA ARG A 207 3.95 11.41 11.40
C ARG A 207 4.91 10.43 12.11
N VAL A 208 4.59 10.11 13.35
CA VAL A 208 5.27 9.13 14.19
C VAL A 208 4.34 7.94 14.32
N SER A 209 4.78 6.78 13.87
CA SER A 209 3.98 5.56 13.78
C SER A 209 4.71 4.43 14.49
N PRO A 210 4.29 4.04 15.71
CA PRO A 210 4.75 2.81 16.32
C PRO A 210 4.43 1.63 15.41
N PHE A 211 5.32 0.64 15.37
CA PHE A 211 5.13 -0.56 14.59
C PHE A 211 5.68 -1.80 15.30
N VAL A 212 5.16 -2.94 14.91
CA VAL A 212 5.73 -4.26 15.17
C VAL A 212 6.04 -4.91 13.83
N SER A 213 7.17 -5.61 13.74
CA SER A 213 7.54 -6.37 12.57
C SER A 213 8.01 -7.76 12.93
N GLN A 214 7.59 -8.73 12.12
CA GLN A 214 8.01 -10.11 12.18
C GLN A 214 8.63 -10.48 10.83
N LYS A 215 9.91 -10.84 10.85
CA LYS A 215 10.61 -11.39 9.70
C LYS A 215 10.71 -12.90 9.87
N LEU A 216 10.36 -13.65 8.84
CA LEU A 216 10.41 -15.12 8.84
C LEU A 216 10.98 -15.61 7.52
N GLY A 217 11.91 -16.55 7.58
CA GLY A 217 12.60 -16.97 6.39
C GLY A 217 13.62 -18.07 6.61
N TYR A 218 14.57 -18.11 5.69
CA TYR A 218 15.62 -19.11 5.62
C TYR A 218 16.96 -18.42 5.48
N ALA A 219 17.94 -18.78 6.31
CA ALA A 219 19.28 -18.27 6.27
C ALA A 219 20.25 -19.33 5.80
N ILE A 220 21.17 -18.93 4.94
CA ILE A 220 22.30 -19.75 4.54
C ILE A 220 23.52 -19.17 5.23
N MET A 221 24.14 -19.97 6.11
CA MET A 221 25.43 -19.64 6.68
C MET A 221 26.52 -20.34 5.89
N TRP A 222 27.59 -19.62 5.59
CA TRP A 222 28.76 -20.23 5.00
C TRP A 222 30.05 -19.67 5.59
N GLU A 223 31.02 -20.56 5.65
CA GLU A 223 32.43 -20.29 5.83
C GLU A 223 33.22 -21.31 4.99
N LYS A 224 34.54 -21.15 4.85
CA LYS A 224 35.38 -21.93 3.92
C LYS A 224 35.07 -23.44 3.90
N ASP A 225 34.76 -24.04 5.06
CA ASP A 225 34.49 -25.47 5.20
C ASP A 225 33.13 -25.81 5.84
N ILE A 226 32.28 -24.80 6.09
CA ILE A 226 31.00 -24.97 6.80
C ILE A 226 29.88 -24.41 5.91
N PHE A 227 28.92 -25.26 5.55
CA PHE A 227 27.67 -24.86 4.92
C PHE A 227 26.52 -25.27 5.82
N ALA A 228 25.79 -24.29 6.34
CA ALA A 228 24.81 -24.52 7.38
C ALA A 228 23.52 -23.72 7.08
N PRO A 229 22.56 -24.33 6.38
CA PRO A 229 21.29 -23.70 6.07
C PRO A 229 20.32 -23.83 7.25
N GLY A 230 19.44 -22.86 7.48
CA GLY A 230 18.63 -22.82 8.69
C GLY A 230 17.41 -21.90 8.63
N ILE A 231 16.52 -22.04 9.60
CA ILE A 231 15.33 -21.17 9.73
C ILE A 231 15.77 -19.85 10.39
N TYR A 232 15.27 -18.74 9.85
CA TYR A 232 15.51 -17.39 10.36
C TYR A 232 14.20 -16.76 10.82
N SER A 233 14.22 -16.18 12.02
CA SER A 233 13.11 -15.41 12.59
C SER A 233 13.64 -14.16 13.27
N ASP A 234 13.04 -13.02 13.01
CA ASP A 234 13.42 -11.76 13.65
C ASP A 234 12.18 -10.95 13.98
N SER A 235 11.96 -10.79 15.28
CA SER A 235 10.80 -10.12 15.85
C SER A 235 11.27 -8.77 16.40
N SER A 236 10.66 -7.66 15.97
CA SER A 236 11.07 -6.34 16.44
C SER A 236 9.89 -5.38 16.64
N VAL A 237 10.07 -4.47 17.57
CA VAL A 237 9.15 -3.35 17.84
C VAL A 237 9.90 -2.05 17.66
N GLY A 238 9.24 -1.04 17.10
CA GLY A 238 9.91 0.19 16.75
C GLY A 238 8.98 1.35 16.49
N ILE A 239 9.57 2.46 16.10
CA ILE A 239 8.90 3.70 15.75
C ILE A 239 9.39 4.15 14.39
N ARG A 240 8.44 4.46 13.51
CA ARG A 240 8.67 5.07 12.20
C ARG A 240 8.40 6.58 12.28
N CYS A 241 9.35 7.37 11.82
CA CYS A 241 9.27 8.82 11.75
C CYS A 241 9.31 9.28 10.29
N LEU A 242 8.22 9.88 9.81
CA LEU A 242 8.12 10.42 8.46
C LEU A 242 8.84 11.77 8.35
N THR A 243 9.84 11.87 7.47
CA THR A 243 10.69 13.08 7.32
C THR A 243 10.21 13.98 6.17
N LYS A 244 10.02 13.41 4.96
CA LYS A 244 9.48 14.10 3.77
C LYS A 244 8.36 13.25 3.16
N LYS A 245 7.61 13.75 2.17
CA LYS A 245 6.38 13.12 1.65
C LYS A 245 6.53 11.62 1.31
N ASN A 246 7.71 11.14 0.93
CA ASN A 246 7.98 9.74 0.57
C ASN A 246 9.17 9.10 1.32
N ARG A 247 9.64 9.67 2.44
CA ARG A 247 10.79 9.09 3.18
C ARG A 247 10.50 8.99 4.66
N ALA A 248 10.96 7.91 5.26
CA ALA A 248 10.87 7.71 6.69
C ALA A 248 12.19 7.16 7.27
N ILE A 249 12.36 7.37 8.57
CA ILE A 249 13.42 6.78 9.38
C ILE A 249 12.75 5.89 10.42
N ASN A 250 13.26 4.68 10.58
CA ASN A 250 12.75 3.69 11.50
C ASN A 250 13.80 3.41 12.57
N ILE A 251 13.38 3.36 13.83
CA ILE A 251 14.23 2.92 14.93
C ILE A 251 13.51 1.75 15.58
N ALA A 252 14.18 0.61 15.73
CA ALA A 252 13.59 -0.59 16.30
C ALA A 252 14.56 -1.32 17.22
N ALA A 253 13.98 -2.05 18.17
CA ALA A 253 14.67 -3.04 18.98
C ALA A 253 13.94 -4.37 18.85
N GLY A 254 14.67 -5.47 18.93
CA GLY A 254 14.10 -6.78 18.68
C GLY A 254 14.97 -7.93 19.11
N TYR A 255 14.56 -9.11 18.67
CA TYR A 255 15.21 -10.38 18.95
C TYR A 255 15.24 -11.23 17.69
N THR A 256 16.45 -11.66 17.33
CA THR A 256 16.71 -12.56 16.21
C THR A 256 16.95 -13.95 16.73
N ILE A 257 16.35 -14.93 16.08
CA ILE A 257 16.56 -16.35 16.30
C ILE A 257 16.87 -16.98 14.94
N GLN A 258 17.96 -17.73 14.88
CA GLN A 258 18.34 -18.52 13.74
C GLN A 258 18.63 -19.93 14.21
N LYS A 259 17.85 -20.90 13.72
CA LYS A 259 18.10 -22.31 13.96
C LYS A 259 18.87 -22.85 12.77
N THR A 260 20.08 -23.29 13.01
CA THR A 260 20.90 -23.94 11.99
C THR A 260 20.42 -25.39 11.80
N GLY A 261 20.27 -25.82 10.55
CA GLY A 261 19.96 -27.20 10.18
C GLY A 261 21.21 -28.05 10.01
N GLU A 262 21.02 -29.28 9.52
CA GLU A 262 22.05 -30.31 9.47
C GLU A 262 23.32 -29.84 8.72
N VAL A 263 24.41 -29.75 9.46
CA VAL A 263 25.73 -29.34 8.97
C VAL A 263 26.46 -30.55 8.38
N GLN A 264 26.83 -30.51 7.10
CA GLN A 264 27.75 -31.50 6.51
C GLN A 264 29.20 -31.04 6.70
N ILE A 265 29.79 -31.37 7.85
CA ILE A 265 31.26 -31.35 8.02
C ILE A 265 31.74 -32.79 7.95
N ASN A 266 32.60 -33.10 6.98
CA ASN A 266 33.38 -34.35 6.85
C ASN A 266 32.81 -35.57 7.63
N ARG A 267 31.72 -36.14 7.09
CA ARG A 267 31.06 -37.42 7.45
C ARG A 267 30.59 -37.70 8.89
N ASN A 268 30.94 -37.00 9.96
CA ASN A 268 30.61 -37.50 11.33
C ASN A 268 30.24 -36.49 12.42
N ALA A 269 30.08 -35.19 12.16
CA ALA A 269 29.61 -34.24 13.17
C ALA A 269 28.23 -33.68 12.81
N ARG A 270 27.24 -33.89 13.70
CA ARG A 270 25.91 -33.29 13.64
C ARG A 270 25.88 -32.13 14.63
N MET A 271 25.66 -30.91 14.17
CA MET A 271 25.50 -29.75 15.05
C MET A 271 24.19 -29.03 14.69
N ASP A 272 23.29 -28.95 15.68
CA ASP A 272 22.00 -28.27 15.62
C ASP A 272 22.05 -27.16 16.67
N ASP A 273 22.44 -25.95 16.26
CA ASP A 273 22.64 -24.84 17.19
C ASP A 273 21.54 -23.79 17.06
N TRP A 274 21.09 -23.29 18.22
CA TRP A 274 20.16 -22.18 18.33
C TRP A 274 20.93 -20.88 18.51
N LEU A 275 21.02 -20.12 17.44
CA LEU A 275 21.66 -18.83 17.42
C LEU A 275 20.62 -17.77 17.73
N MET A 276 20.85 -16.95 18.75
CA MET A 276 19.86 -16.01 19.23
C MET A 276 20.52 -14.74 19.78
N GLY A 277 19.84 -13.61 19.62
CA GLY A 277 20.40 -12.34 20.04
C GLY A 277 19.39 -11.20 20.00
N TRP A 278 19.59 -10.24 20.91
CA TRP A 278 18.89 -8.97 20.88
C TRP A 278 19.47 -8.11 19.76
N ASN A 279 18.65 -7.27 19.13
CA ASN A 279 19.08 -6.41 18.05
C ASN A 279 18.56 -4.98 18.22
N VAL A 280 19.34 -4.04 17.69
CA VAL A 280 18.93 -2.64 17.52
C VAL A 280 19.07 -2.30 16.04
N LYS A 281 18.07 -1.62 15.48
CA LYS A 281 17.97 -1.34 14.05
C LYS A 281 17.70 0.14 13.79
N LEU A 282 18.36 0.64 12.76
CA LEU A 282 18.11 1.92 12.12
C LEU A 282 17.74 1.67 10.66
N GLY A 283 16.47 1.87 10.34
CA GLY A 283 15.91 1.68 9.01
C GLY A 283 15.71 2.98 8.25
N PHE A 284 15.95 2.94 6.96
CA PHE A 284 15.67 4.04 6.03
C PHE A 284 14.67 3.59 4.98
N GLU A 285 13.59 4.34 4.86
CA GLU A 285 12.55 4.12 3.86
C GLU A 285 12.71 5.13 2.73
N LEU A 286 12.85 4.60 1.52
CA LEU A 286 13.10 5.32 0.28
C LEU A 286 11.89 5.30 -0.66
#